data_AF-A0A1Y6MKQ3-F1
#
_entry.id   AF-A0A1Y6MKQ3-F1
#
_cell.length_a   1.000
_cell.length_b   1.000
_cell.length_c   1.000
_cell.angle_alpha   90.00
_cell.angle_beta   90.00
_cell.angle_gamma   90.00
#
_symmetry.space_group_name_H-M   'P 1'
#
loop_
_entity.id
_entity.type
_entity.pdbx_description
1 polymer ?
#
loop_
_entity_poly.entity_id
_entity_poly.type
_entity_poly.pdbx_seq_one_letter_code
_entity_poly.pdbx_strand_id
1 'polypeptide(L)'
;MAVLSYYPWLYPLFATILGLLIGSFLNVVIYRLPIMMERQWRQECQDCFPELDYAQANDTGAPFNLSVPRSRCPHCNHAITALENIPLLSWLVLKGKCRECHAPISKRYPAIELLTAIISLTVALVLPPTWWAVAVVGCSFALIALTFIDIDKMLLPDQITLPLMWAGILLAVIGISPVSLTDAVIGAMAGYLSLWSVFWAFKLLTKKDGMGYGDFKLLAAIGAWVGWSLLPFVVLLSSFVGAICGIIMLRTKGEDQQTPFSFGPYLAVAGWIAILWGQPILHWYVSSYLGF
;
A
#
# COMPACT_ATOMS: atom_id res chain seq x y z
N MET A 1 -21.26 13.33 14.26
CA MET A 1 -20.37 14.05 15.21
C MET A 1 -20.92 14.04 16.63
N ALA A 2 -22.13 14.54 16.90
CA ALA A 2 -22.69 14.63 18.27
C ALA A 2 -22.79 13.29 19.05
N VAL A 3 -23.04 12.16 18.37
CA VAL A 3 -23.06 10.83 19.01
C VAL A 3 -21.66 10.40 19.45
N LEU A 4 -20.62 10.73 18.67
CA LEU A 4 -19.23 10.37 18.97
C LEU A 4 -18.66 11.20 20.13
N SER A 5 -19.15 12.43 20.34
CA SER A 5 -18.79 13.21 21.54
C SER A 5 -19.38 12.63 22.81
N TYR A 6 -20.57 12.02 22.74
CA TYR A 6 -21.21 11.40 23.90
C TYR A 6 -20.65 10.00 24.20
N TYR A 7 -20.26 9.27 23.17
CA TYR A 7 -19.64 7.95 23.27
C TYR A 7 -18.30 7.89 22.50
N PRO A 8 -17.21 8.41 23.10
CA PRO A 8 -15.91 8.52 22.43
C PRO A 8 -15.33 7.17 21.96
N TRP A 9 -15.68 6.07 22.63
CA TRP A 9 -15.22 4.72 22.29
C TRP A 9 -15.84 4.16 21.00
N LEU A 10 -16.97 4.71 20.52
CA LEU A 10 -17.60 4.25 19.27
C LEU A 10 -16.74 4.53 18.04
N TYR A 11 -16.01 5.65 18.03
CA TYR A 11 -15.17 6.04 16.91
C TYR A 11 -14.01 5.04 16.64
N PRO A 12 -13.11 4.75 17.61
CA PRO A 12 -12.04 3.78 17.39
C PRO A 12 -12.58 2.36 17.18
N LEU A 13 -13.70 2.00 17.82
CA LEU A 13 -14.35 0.71 17.59
C LEU A 13 -14.82 0.55 16.14
N PHE A 14 -15.54 1.55 15.63
CA PHE A 14 -16.03 1.52 14.24
C PHE A 14 -14.87 1.51 13.24
N ALA A 15 -13.83 2.31 13.48
CA ALA A 15 -12.64 2.32 12.64
C ALA A 15 -11.93 0.95 12.62
N THR A 16 -11.86 0.27 13.76
CA THR A 16 -11.25 -1.06 13.87
C THR A 16 -12.07 -2.12 13.14
N ILE A 17 -13.40 -2.12 13.31
CA ILE A 17 -14.30 -3.05 12.61
C ILE A 17 -14.23 -2.81 11.10
N LEU A 18 -14.26 -1.55 10.66
CA LEU A 18 -14.10 -1.20 9.26
C LEU A 18 -12.75 -1.70 8.72
N GLY A 19 -11.66 -1.48 9.48
CA GLY A 19 -10.33 -1.98 9.14
C GLY A 19 -10.30 -3.49 8.93
N LEU A 20 -10.93 -4.27 9.81
CA LEU A 20 -11.04 -5.73 9.67
C LEU A 20 -11.76 -6.14 8.37
N LEU A 21 -12.92 -5.53 8.10
CA LEU A 21 -13.72 -5.83 6.91
C LEU A 21 -12.99 -5.48 5.62
N ILE A 22 -12.40 -4.28 5.57
CA ILE A 22 -11.62 -3.84 4.41
C ILE A 22 -10.33 -4.64 4.27
N GLY A 23 -9.68 -5.03 5.37
CA GLY A 23 -8.49 -5.88 5.32
C GLY A 23 -8.74 -7.24 4.67
N SER A 24 -9.90 -7.84 4.90
CA SER A 24 -10.30 -9.07 4.20
C SER A 24 -10.43 -8.83 2.68
N PHE A 25 -10.98 -7.68 2.28
CA PHE A 25 -11.01 -7.29 0.87
C PHE A 25 -9.62 -6.96 0.30
N LEU A 26 -8.72 -6.33 1.07
CA LEU A 26 -7.35 -6.04 0.62
C LEU A 26 -6.58 -7.30 0.29
N ASN A 27 -6.79 -8.41 0.99
CA ASN A 27 -6.21 -9.70 0.61
C ASN A 27 -6.60 -10.11 -0.83
N VAL A 28 -7.83 -9.81 -1.26
CA VAL A 28 -8.29 -10.05 -2.63
C VAL A 28 -7.58 -9.13 -3.61
N VAL A 29 -7.48 -7.84 -3.30
CA VAL A 29 -6.80 -6.85 -4.15
C VAL A 29 -5.32 -7.20 -4.34
N ILE A 30 -4.60 -7.46 -3.24
CA ILE A 30 -3.17 -7.79 -3.23
C ILE A 30 -2.90 -9.02 -4.10
N TYR A 31 -3.75 -10.04 -4.02
CA TYR A 31 -3.57 -11.27 -4.78
C TYR A 31 -3.99 -11.14 -6.25
N ARG A 32 -5.17 -10.56 -6.52
CA ARG A 32 -5.79 -10.62 -7.86
C ARG A 32 -5.35 -9.52 -8.79
N LEU A 33 -5.13 -8.29 -8.29
CA LEU A 33 -4.82 -7.16 -9.16
C LEU A 33 -3.57 -7.40 -10.02
N PRO A 34 -2.45 -7.91 -9.49
CA PRO A 34 -1.27 -8.19 -10.32
C PRO A 34 -1.53 -9.26 -11.39
N ILE A 35 -2.31 -10.29 -11.03
CA ILE A 35 -2.68 -11.36 -11.98
C ILE A 35 -3.57 -10.81 -13.09
N MET A 36 -4.52 -9.94 -12.76
CA MET A 36 -5.38 -9.28 -13.76
C MET A 36 -4.56 -8.43 -14.73
N MET A 37 -3.60 -7.65 -14.22
CA MET A 37 -2.70 -6.85 -15.04
C MET A 37 -1.83 -7.72 -15.96
N GLU A 38 -1.30 -8.83 -15.45
CA GLU A 38 -0.49 -9.75 -16.24
C GLU A 38 -1.31 -10.43 -17.34
N ARG A 39 -2.56 -10.82 -17.06
CA ARG A 39 -3.48 -11.36 -18.08
C ARG A 39 -3.80 -10.33 -19.15
N GLN A 40 -4.11 -9.10 -18.74
CA GLN A 40 -4.39 -8.00 -19.67
C GLN A 40 -3.20 -7.73 -20.59
N TRP A 41 -2.00 -7.60 -20.02
CA TRP A 41 -0.78 -7.38 -20.80
C TRP A 41 -0.51 -8.49 -21.81
N ARG A 42 -0.70 -9.76 -21.42
CA ARG A 42 -0.56 -10.90 -22.34
C ARG A 42 -1.59 -10.87 -23.47
N GLN A 43 -2.83 -10.48 -23.16
CA GLN A 43 -3.87 -10.32 -24.17
C GLN A 43 -3.50 -9.22 -25.18
N GLU A 44 -3.03 -8.06 -24.71
CA GLU A 44 -2.55 -6.98 -25.56
C GLU A 44 -1.37 -7.43 -26.45
N CYS A 45 -0.45 -8.23 -25.93
CA CYS A 45 0.63 -8.80 -26.73
C CYS A 45 0.12 -9.74 -27.84
N GLN A 46 -0.86 -10.61 -27.53
CA GLN A 46 -1.46 -11.51 -28.50
C GLN A 46 -2.21 -10.74 -29.61
N ASP A 47 -2.91 -9.67 -29.23
CA ASP A 47 -3.64 -8.80 -30.17
C ASP A 47 -2.69 -8.02 -31.10
N CYS A 48 -1.52 -7.59 -30.59
CA CYS A 48 -0.51 -6.89 -31.39
C CYS A 48 0.36 -7.81 -32.26
N PHE A 49 0.59 -9.06 -31.85
CA PHE A 49 1.49 -10.01 -32.52
C PHE A 49 0.83 -11.39 -32.68
N PRO A 50 -0.22 -11.51 -33.49
CA PRO A 50 -0.99 -12.75 -33.64
C PRO A 50 -0.18 -13.92 -34.21
N GLU A 51 0.89 -13.63 -34.96
CA GLU A 51 1.83 -14.62 -35.50
C GLU A 51 2.73 -15.28 -34.45
N LEU A 52 2.89 -14.65 -33.27
CA LEU A 52 3.58 -15.23 -32.14
C LEU A 52 2.55 -16.02 -31.33
N ASP A 53 2.57 -17.35 -31.46
CA ASP A 53 1.72 -18.24 -30.67
C ASP A 53 2.19 -18.23 -29.20
N TYR A 54 1.75 -17.21 -28.45
CA TYR A 54 1.86 -17.21 -26.99
C TYR A 54 0.79 -18.15 -26.43
N ALA A 55 0.97 -19.45 -26.68
CA ALA A 55 0.06 -20.50 -26.25
C ALA A 55 -0.39 -20.27 -24.79
N GLN A 56 -1.71 -20.17 -24.60
CA GLN A 56 -2.37 -19.90 -23.32
C GLN A 56 -2.22 -21.11 -22.39
N ALA A 57 -1.07 -21.26 -21.72
CA ALA A 57 -0.81 -22.43 -20.89
C ALA A 57 -1.78 -22.56 -19.68
N ASN A 58 -2.54 -21.52 -19.32
CA ASN A 58 -3.41 -21.52 -18.14
C ASN A 58 -4.67 -20.61 -18.21
N ASP A 59 -5.02 -20.04 -19.37
CA ASP A 59 -6.20 -19.17 -19.43
C ASP A 59 -7.46 -19.98 -19.71
N THR A 60 -8.24 -20.24 -18.66
CA THR A 60 -9.50 -21.01 -18.73
C THR A 60 -10.63 -20.28 -19.48
N GLY A 61 -10.40 -19.06 -19.98
CA GLY A 61 -11.43 -18.20 -20.59
C GLY A 61 -12.51 -17.71 -19.60
N ALA A 62 -12.43 -18.12 -18.33
CA ALA A 62 -13.35 -17.71 -17.28
C ALA A 62 -13.04 -16.29 -16.79
N PRO A 63 -14.06 -15.47 -16.48
CA PRO A 63 -13.86 -14.12 -15.99
C PRO A 63 -13.08 -14.12 -14.66
N PHE A 64 -11.97 -13.38 -14.64
CA PHE A 64 -11.12 -13.22 -13.46
C PHE A 64 -10.97 -11.74 -13.13
N ASN A 65 -11.69 -11.29 -12.10
CA ASN A 65 -11.66 -9.92 -11.60
C ASN A 65 -11.70 -9.90 -10.05
N LEU A 66 -11.83 -8.72 -9.46
CA LEU A 66 -11.85 -8.55 -8.00
C LEU A 66 -13.05 -9.26 -7.34
N SER A 67 -14.17 -9.40 -8.04
CA SER A 67 -15.42 -9.98 -7.51
C SER A 67 -15.59 -11.47 -7.88
N VAL A 68 -15.03 -11.90 -9.00
CA VAL A 68 -15.25 -13.22 -9.60
C VAL A 68 -13.90 -13.86 -9.97
N PRO A 69 -13.68 -15.15 -9.70
CA PRO A 69 -14.55 -16.11 -9.01
C PRO A 69 -14.66 -15.84 -7.49
N ARG A 70 -15.57 -16.52 -6.80
CA ARG A 70 -15.60 -16.50 -5.32
C ARG A 70 -14.31 -17.09 -4.74
N SER A 71 -13.96 -16.72 -3.51
CA SER A 71 -12.81 -17.30 -2.79
C SER A 71 -12.93 -18.82 -2.68
N ARG A 72 -11.84 -19.54 -2.95
CA ARG A 72 -11.80 -21.01 -2.92
C ARG A 72 -10.56 -21.51 -2.21
N CYS A 73 -10.66 -22.70 -1.62
CA CYS A 73 -9.50 -23.39 -1.06
C CYS A 73 -8.56 -23.84 -2.19
N PRO A 74 -7.24 -23.57 -2.13
CA PRO A 74 -6.29 -23.99 -3.17
C PRO A 74 -6.07 -25.52 -3.23
N HIS A 75 -6.42 -26.26 -2.16
CA HIS A 75 -6.19 -27.70 -2.09
C HIS A 75 -7.39 -28.53 -2.57
N CYS A 76 -8.61 -28.18 -2.14
CA CYS A 76 -9.82 -28.95 -2.47
C CYS A 76 -10.82 -28.19 -3.34
N ASN A 77 -10.51 -26.94 -3.72
CA ASN A 77 -11.39 -26.08 -4.51
C ASN A 77 -12.75 -25.76 -3.86
N HIS A 78 -12.93 -26.06 -2.56
CA HIS A 78 -14.12 -25.70 -1.76
C HIS A 78 -14.43 -24.21 -1.90
N ALA A 79 -15.69 -23.87 -2.16
CA ALA A 79 -16.15 -22.49 -2.24
C ALA A 79 -16.36 -21.92 -0.83
N ILE A 80 -15.53 -20.94 -0.47
CA ILE A 80 -15.55 -20.33 0.87
C ILE A 80 -16.85 -19.53 1.04
N THR A 81 -17.59 -19.86 2.08
CA THR A 81 -18.85 -19.20 2.45
C THR A 81 -18.59 -17.85 3.13
N ALA A 82 -19.62 -17.00 3.23
CA ALA A 82 -19.47 -15.69 3.87
C ALA A 82 -19.07 -15.80 5.36
N LEU A 83 -19.57 -16.83 6.07
CA LEU A 83 -19.22 -17.08 7.47
C LEU A 83 -17.77 -17.55 7.63
N GLU A 84 -17.26 -18.31 6.67
CA GLU A 84 -15.84 -18.72 6.62
C GLU A 84 -14.91 -17.56 6.22
N ASN A 85 -15.47 -16.42 5.78
CA ASN A 85 -14.73 -15.22 5.39
C ASN A 85 -14.89 -14.05 6.37
N ILE A 86 -15.39 -14.31 7.59
CA ILE A 86 -15.46 -13.28 8.65
C ILE A 86 -14.02 -13.00 9.15
N PRO A 87 -13.50 -11.76 9.02
CA PRO A 87 -12.10 -11.44 9.31
C PRO A 87 -11.70 -11.86 10.73
N LEU A 88 -10.51 -12.45 10.88
CA LEU A 88 -9.92 -13.05 12.10
C LEU A 88 -10.74 -14.17 12.75
N LEU A 89 -12.04 -13.98 12.96
CA LEU A 89 -12.93 -14.88 13.67
C LEU A 89 -13.05 -16.22 12.95
N SER A 90 -13.23 -16.23 11.63
CA SER A 90 -13.36 -17.49 10.89
C SER A 90 -12.08 -18.33 10.98
N TRP A 91 -10.91 -17.68 10.86
CA TRP A 91 -9.61 -18.35 10.95
C TRP A 91 -9.39 -18.94 12.36
N LEU A 92 -9.74 -18.21 13.42
CA LEU A 92 -9.63 -18.69 14.80
C LEU A 92 -10.56 -19.89 15.07
N VAL A 93 -11.83 -19.79 14.66
CA VAL A 93 -12.83 -20.86 14.83
C VAL A 93 -12.43 -22.12 14.06
N LEU A 94 -11.90 -21.95 12.85
CA LEU A 94 -11.41 -23.05 12.01
C LEU A 94 -10.00 -23.53 12.41
N LYS A 95 -9.38 -22.94 13.43
CA LYS A 95 -8.00 -23.22 13.89
C LYS A 95 -6.98 -23.12 12.76
N GLY A 96 -7.20 -22.18 11.84
CA GLY A 96 -6.36 -21.95 10.67
C GLY A 96 -6.35 -23.09 9.64
N LYS A 97 -7.43 -23.88 9.55
CA LYS A 97 -7.55 -24.99 8.61
C LYS A 97 -8.80 -24.85 7.75
N CYS A 98 -8.77 -25.39 6.53
CA CYS A 98 -9.97 -25.47 5.69
C CYS A 98 -11.01 -26.39 6.36
N ARG A 99 -12.29 -26.01 6.29
CA ARG A 99 -13.40 -26.80 6.88
C ARG A 99 -13.54 -28.20 6.27
N GLU A 100 -13.30 -28.34 4.97
CA GLU A 100 -13.44 -29.63 4.27
C GLU A 100 -12.16 -30.45 4.30
N CYS A 101 -11.07 -29.94 3.72
CA CYS A 101 -9.84 -30.71 3.54
C CYS A 101 -8.84 -30.60 4.70
N HIS A 102 -9.11 -29.76 5.70
CA HIS A 102 -8.24 -29.54 6.87
C HIS A 102 -6.83 -29.03 6.54
N ALA A 103 -6.56 -28.66 5.29
CA ALA A 103 -5.30 -28.06 4.87
C ALA A 103 -5.10 -26.69 5.56
N PRO A 104 -3.85 -26.31 5.88
CA PRO A 104 -3.59 -25.05 6.58
C PRO A 104 -3.92 -23.83 5.71
N ILE A 105 -4.58 -22.84 6.31
CA ILE A 105 -4.82 -21.52 5.72
C ILE A 105 -3.65 -20.61 6.10
N SER A 106 -3.07 -19.93 5.11
CA SER A 106 -1.92 -19.04 5.32
C SER A 106 -2.20 -17.99 6.40
N LYS A 107 -1.24 -17.80 7.31
CA LYS A 107 -1.30 -16.78 8.38
C LYS A 107 -1.26 -15.35 7.83
N ARG A 108 -0.90 -15.17 6.55
CA ARG A 108 -0.86 -13.87 5.89
C ARG A 108 -2.24 -13.20 5.83
N TYR A 109 -3.30 -13.98 5.60
CA TYR A 109 -4.67 -13.46 5.54
C TYR A 109 -5.09 -12.77 6.84
N PRO A 110 -5.09 -13.46 8.00
CA PRO A 110 -5.42 -12.80 9.27
C PRO A 110 -4.39 -11.73 9.67
N ALA A 111 -3.13 -11.83 9.24
CA ALA A 111 -2.14 -10.78 9.53
C ALA A 111 -2.49 -9.45 8.83
N ILE A 112 -2.92 -9.48 7.57
CA ILE A 112 -3.34 -8.27 6.83
C ILE A 112 -4.63 -7.69 7.43
N GLU A 113 -5.58 -8.54 7.82
CA GLU A 113 -6.81 -8.12 8.53
C GLU A 113 -6.49 -7.45 9.87
N LEU A 114 -5.59 -8.02 10.66
CA LEU A 114 -5.17 -7.43 11.93
C LEU A 114 -4.39 -6.13 11.72
N LEU A 115 -3.47 -6.08 10.76
CA LEU A 115 -2.69 -4.88 10.45
C LEU A 115 -3.57 -3.71 10.04
N THR A 116 -4.54 -3.95 9.15
CA THR A 116 -5.49 -2.93 8.70
C THR A 116 -6.40 -2.43 9.82
N ALA A 117 -6.81 -3.32 10.73
CA ALA A 117 -7.53 -2.96 11.95
C ALA A 117 -6.68 -2.08 12.88
N ILE A 118 -5.43 -2.46 13.15
CA ILE A 118 -4.50 -1.70 14.00
C ILE A 118 -4.20 -0.33 13.39
N ILE A 119 -3.96 -0.25 12.08
CA ILE A 119 -3.69 1.01 11.40
C ILE A 119 -4.92 1.92 11.48
N SER A 120 -6.13 1.39 11.22
CA SER A 120 -7.37 2.18 11.32
C SER A 120 -7.64 2.65 12.75
N LEU A 121 -7.39 1.79 13.74
CA LEU A 121 -7.46 2.14 15.15
C LEU A 121 -6.46 3.27 15.49
N THR A 122 -5.23 3.16 15.01
CA THR A 122 -4.18 4.16 15.27
C THR A 122 -4.58 5.51 14.70
N VAL A 123 -5.09 5.56 13.48
CA VAL A 123 -5.63 6.79 12.89
C VAL A 123 -6.76 7.36 13.74
N ALA A 124 -7.67 6.52 14.26
CA ALA A 124 -8.77 6.96 15.13
C ALA A 124 -8.33 7.43 16.52
N LEU A 125 -7.18 6.97 17.03
CA LEU A 125 -6.62 7.45 18.29
C LEU A 125 -5.83 8.74 18.13
N VAL A 126 -5.20 8.95 16.97
CA VAL A 126 -4.35 10.12 16.69
C VAL A 126 -5.15 11.31 16.14
N LEU A 127 -6.12 11.04 15.25
CA LEU A 127 -6.88 12.09 14.58
C LEU A 127 -8.31 12.19 15.13
N PRO A 128 -8.83 13.41 15.35
CA PRO A 128 -10.23 13.60 15.72
C PRO A 128 -11.16 13.08 14.60
N PRO A 129 -12.42 12.74 14.91
CA PRO A 129 -13.35 12.11 13.99
C PRO A 129 -13.79 13.08 12.88
N THR A 130 -12.91 13.36 11.92
CA THR A 130 -13.09 14.36 10.85
C THR A 130 -13.11 13.68 9.49
N TRP A 131 -13.53 14.39 8.45
CA TRP A 131 -13.42 13.89 7.08
C TRP A 131 -11.97 13.62 6.65
N TRP A 132 -11.02 14.38 7.20
CA TRP A 132 -9.59 14.10 7.03
C TRP A 132 -9.21 12.74 7.60
N ALA A 133 -9.67 12.38 8.80
CA ALA A 133 -9.38 11.07 9.38
C ALA A 133 -9.93 9.92 8.51
N VAL A 134 -11.14 10.08 7.96
CA VAL A 134 -11.71 9.11 7.01
C VAL A 134 -10.84 8.98 5.76
N ALA A 135 -10.36 10.09 5.21
CA ALA A 135 -9.46 10.10 4.07
C ALA A 135 -8.12 9.41 4.38
N VAL A 136 -7.53 9.65 5.56
CA VAL A 136 -6.28 9.02 6.01
C VAL A 136 -6.46 7.51 6.22
N VAL A 137 -7.60 7.05 6.72
CA VAL A 137 -7.93 5.61 6.76
C VAL A 137 -7.97 5.03 5.34
N GLY A 138 -8.61 5.70 4.39
CA GLY A 138 -8.62 5.29 2.98
C GLY A 138 -7.22 5.24 2.35
N CYS A 139 -6.41 6.27 2.58
CA CYS A 139 -5.00 6.33 2.18
C CYS A 139 -4.21 5.15 2.76
N SER A 140 -4.43 4.86 4.04
CA SER A 140 -3.80 3.73 4.72
C SER A 140 -4.09 2.39 4.03
N PHE A 141 -5.34 2.17 3.59
CA PHE A 141 -5.70 0.95 2.84
C PHE A 141 -4.97 0.86 1.50
N ALA A 142 -4.85 1.96 0.76
CA ALA A 142 -4.09 2.00 -0.48
C ALA A 142 -2.60 1.71 -0.25
N LEU A 143 -1.98 2.31 0.77
CA LEU A 143 -0.57 2.09 1.12
C LEU A 143 -0.30 0.65 1.55
N ILE A 144 -1.22 0.03 2.30
CA ILE A 144 -1.13 -1.40 2.67
C ILE A 144 -1.18 -2.27 1.42
N ALA A 145 -2.15 -2.04 0.52
CA ALA A 145 -2.26 -2.79 -0.72
C ALA A 145 -0.98 -2.68 -1.56
N LEU A 146 -0.49 -1.45 -1.77
CA LEU A 146 0.75 -1.18 -2.51
C LEU A 146 1.96 -1.86 -1.88
N THR A 147 2.10 -1.79 -0.55
CA THR A 147 3.21 -2.42 0.19
C THR A 147 3.27 -3.93 -0.08
N PHE A 148 2.15 -4.62 0.06
CA PHE A 148 2.13 -6.08 -0.11
C PHE A 148 2.18 -6.53 -1.57
N ILE A 149 1.67 -5.73 -2.51
CA ILE A 149 1.87 -5.99 -3.95
C ILE A 149 3.34 -5.82 -4.32
N ASP A 150 4.00 -4.78 -3.81
CA ASP A 150 5.41 -4.51 -4.10
C ASP A 150 6.33 -5.58 -3.49
N ILE A 151 6.04 -6.06 -2.28
CA ILE A 151 6.79 -7.18 -1.66
C ILE A 151 6.68 -8.46 -2.51
N ASP A 152 5.49 -8.74 -3.06
CA ASP A 152 5.24 -9.99 -3.78
C ASP A 152 5.70 -9.96 -5.23
N LYS A 153 5.56 -8.80 -5.89
CA LYS A 153 5.66 -8.65 -7.34
C LYS A 153 6.57 -7.52 -7.79
N MET A 154 7.03 -6.66 -6.88
CA MET A 154 7.86 -5.48 -7.20
C MET A 154 7.17 -4.55 -8.21
N LEU A 155 5.85 -4.42 -8.04
CA LEU A 155 4.98 -3.60 -8.87
C LEU A 155 4.20 -2.65 -7.98
N LEU A 156 4.04 -1.41 -8.44
CA LEU A 156 3.16 -0.41 -7.84
C LEU A 156 2.09 -0.02 -8.87
N PRO A 157 0.91 -0.66 -8.85
CA PRO A 157 -0.13 -0.46 -9.86
C PRO A 157 -0.63 0.98 -9.94
N ASP A 158 -0.67 1.51 -11.17
CA ASP A 158 -1.19 2.85 -11.46
C ASP A 158 -2.67 3.01 -11.06
N GLN A 159 -3.41 1.90 -11.06
CA GLN A 159 -4.80 1.81 -10.61
C GLN A 159 -4.97 2.12 -9.12
N ILE A 160 -3.89 2.14 -8.33
CA ILE A 160 -3.90 2.54 -6.92
C ILE A 160 -3.07 3.80 -6.71
N THR A 161 -1.86 3.88 -7.28
CA THR A 161 -0.94 5.02 -7.03
C THR A 161 -1.48 6.35 -7.59
N LEU A 162 -2.03 6.35 -8.81
CA LEU A 162 -2.53 7.60 -9.42
C LEU A 162 -3.81 8.09 -8.74
N PRO A 163 -4.84 7.26 -8.47
CA PRO A 163 -5.98 7.69 -7.68
C PRO A 163 -5.59 8.20 -6.30
N LEU A 164 -4.58 7.60 -5.66
CA LEU A 164 -4.08 8.06 -4.37
C LEU A 164 -3.49 9.47 -4.47
N MET A 165 -2.66 9.74 -5.47
CA MET A 165 -2.12 11.08 -5.74
C MET A 165 -3.24 12.11 -5.99
N TRP A 166 -4.18 11.78 -6.88
CA TRP A 166 -5.31 12.66 -7.20
C TRP A 166 -6.22 12.90 -6.00
N ALA A 167 -6.43 11.91 -5.13
CA ALA A 167 -7.19 12.07 -3.91
C ALA A 167 -6.54 13.09 -2.96
N GLY A 168 -5.21 13.07 -2.80
CA GLY A 168 -4.49 14.06 -1.99
C GLY A 168 -4.71 15.49 -2.49
N ILE A 169 -4.57 15.70 -3.80
CA ILE A 169 -4.83 16.99 -4.45
C ILE A 169 -6.30 17.40 -4.29
N LEU A 170 -7.24 16.49 -4.55
CA LEU A 170 -8.67 16.77 -4.44
C LEU A 170 -9.06 17.19 -3.02
N LEU A 171 -8.54 16.49 -2.00
CA LEU A 171 -8.78 16.82 -0.59
C LEU A 171 -8.26 18.21 -0.23
N ALA A 172 -7.16 18.65 -0.83
CA ALA A 172 -6.65 20.02 -0.70
C ALA A 172 -7.55 21.04 -1.41
N VAL A 173 -8.06 20.72 -2.61
CA VAL A 173 -9.01 21.59 -3.35
C VAL A 173 -10.28 21.85 -2.54
N ILE A 174 -10.86 20.81 -1.94
CA ILE A 174 -12.12 20.91 -1.18
C ILE A 174 -11.93 21.35 0.28
N GLY A 175 -10.70 21.66 0.69
CA GLY A 175 -10.38 22.17 2.04
C GLY A 175 -10.52 21.14 3.17
N ILE A 176 -10.52 19.84 2.86
CA ILE A 176 -10.51 18.77 3.87
C ILE A 176 -9.09 18.47 4.34
N SER A 177 -8.11 18.58 3.44
CA SER A 177 -6.69 18.38 3.77
C SER A 177 -6.17 19.53 4.63
N PRO A 178 -5.30 19.25 5.63
CA PRO A 178 -4.55 20.29 6.33
C PRO A 178 -3.46 20.92 5.45
N VAL A 179 -3.14 20.31 4.30
CA VAL A 179 -2.14 20.80 3.35
C VAL A 179 -2.81 21.72 2.33
N SER A 180 -2.18 22.87 2.05
CA SER A 180 -2.67 23.81 1.03
C SER A 180 -2.62 23.19 -0.37
N LEU A 181 -3.48 23.65 -1.30
CA LEU A 181 -3.44 23.19 -2.69
C LEU A 181 -2.07 23.38 -3.32
N THR A 182 -1.44 24.54 -3.07
CA THR A 182 -0.11 24.87 -3.57
C THR A 182 0.92 23.87 -3.05
N ASP A 183 0.92 23.58 -1.75
CA ASP A 183 1.87 22.64 -1.16
C ASP A 183 1.63 21.20 -1.62
N ALA A 184 0.37 20.80 -1.84
CA ALA A 184 0.04 19.48 -2.35
C ALA A 184 0.52 19.29 -3.81
N VAL A 185 0.32 20.29 -4.67
CA VAL A 185 0.78 20.26 -6.06
C VAL A 185 2.31 20.29 -6.13
N ILE A 186 2.96 21.20 -5.38
CA ILE A 186 4.42 21.24 -5.30
C ILE A 186 4.95 19.93 -4.71
N GLY A 187 4.29 19.37 -3.70
CA GLY A 187 4.63 18.08 -3.11
C GLY A 187 4.55 16.95 -4.13
N ALA A 188 3.50 16.87 -4.94
CA ALA A 188 3.40 15.87 -6.01
C ALA A 188 4.51 16.02 -7.05
N MET A 189 4.76 17.25 -7.52
CA MET A 189 5.81 17.55 -8.49
C MET A 189 7.21 17.23 -7.94
N ALA A 190 7.53 17.71 -6.73
CA ALA A 190 8.81 17.49 -6.08
C ALA A 190 9.03 16.01 -5.74
N GLY A 191 7.97 15.31 -5.31
CA GLY A 191 8.02 13.87 -5.05
C GLY A 191 8.37 13.07 -6.30
N TYR A 192 7.73 13.36 -7.43
CA TYR A 192 8.06 12.71 -8.70
C TYR A 192 9.46 13.07 -9.19
N LEU A 193 9.75 14.38 -9.29
CA LEU A 193 10.97 14.89 -9.91
C LEU A 193 12.23 14.58 -9.10
N SER A 194 12.13 14.48 -7.77
CA SER A 194 13.28 14.17 -6.92
C SER A 194 13.87 12.79 -7.23
N LEU A 195 13.07 11.72 -7.11
CA LEU A 195 13.55 10.36 -7.41
C LEU A 195 13.82 10.16 -8.91
N TRP A 196 13.05 10.79 -9.79
CA TRP A 196 13.33 10.77 -11.23
C TRP A 196 14.70 11.37 -11.57
N SER A 197 15.07 12.49 -10.92
CA SER A 197 16.37 13.13 -11.13
C SER A 197 17.52 12.25 -10.60
N VAL A 198 17.35 11.66 -9.42
CA VAL A 198 18.32 10.72 -8.85
C VAL A 198 18.51 9.49 -9.75
N PHE A 199 17.41 8.94 -10.27
CA PHE A 199 17.45 7.82 -11.21
C PHE A 199 18.24 8.15 -12.47
N TRP A 200 17.97 9.29 -13.12
CA TRP A 200 18.69 9.67 -14.33
C TRP A 200 20.16 9.97 -14.07
N ALA A 201 20.48 10.66 -12.98
CA ALA A 201 21.86 10.89 -12.57
C ALA A 201 22.60 9.55 -12.37
N PHE A 202 21.99 8.60 -11.65
CA PHE A 202 22.54 7.27 -11.43
C PHE A 202 22.69 6.50 -12.75
N LYS A 203 21.68 6.51 -13.61
CA LYS A 203 21.69 5.82 -14.91
C LYS A 203 22.76 6.37 -15.85
N LEU A 204 22.95 7.69 -15.89
CA LEU A 204 23.99 8.32 -16.70
C LEU A 204 25.40 7.95 -16.20
N LEU A 205 25.59 7.88 -14.88
CA LEU A 205 26.89 7.55 -14.28
C LEU A 205 27.23 6.05 -14.35
N THR A 206 26.24 5.18 -14.16
CA THR A 206 26.47 3.73 -14.00
C THR A 206 26.05 2.89 -15.21
N LYS A 207 25.27 3.47 -16.14
CA LYS A 207 24.59 2.78 -17.25
C LYS A 207 23.66 1.65 -16.82
N LYS A 208 23.27 1.61 -15.54
CA LYS A 208 22.37 0.61 -14.96
C LYS A 208 21.09 1.28 -14.51
N ASP A 209 19.99 0.54 -14.57
CA ASP A 209 18.73 0.97 -13.98
C ASP A 209 18.79 0.75 -12.46
N GLY A 210 18.67 1.83 -11.69
CA GLY A 210 18.88 1.82 -10.24
C GLY A 210 17.63 1.77 -9.37
N MET A 211 16.45 2.14 -9.90
CA MET A 211 15.21 2.26 -9.14
C MET A 211 13.98 2.05 -10.03
N GLY A 212 12.89 1.55 -9.45
CA GLY A 212 11.63 1.32 -10.16
C GLY A 212 10.84 2.61 -10.38
N TYR A 213 10.26 2.79 -11.56
CA TYR A 213 9.42 3.96 -11.89
C TYR A 213 8.17 4.10 -11.00
N GLY A 214 7.72 3.00 -10.40
CA GLY A 214 6.61 3.00 -9.44
C GLY A 214 6.91 3.86 -8.21
N ASP A 215 8.16 3.88 -7.75
CA ASP A 215 8.57 4.62 -6.54
C ASP A 215 8.41 6.14 -6.74
N PHE A 216 8.64 6.63 -7.97
CA PHE A 216 8.48 8.05 -8.29
C PHE A 216 7.01 8.47 -8.17
N LYS A 217 6.11 7.61 -8.66
CA LYS A 217 4.66 7.83 -8.58
C LYS A 217 4.16 7.73 -7.14
N LEU A 218 4.69 6.79 -6.37
CA LEU A 218 4.33 6.65 -4.96
C LEU A 218 4.80 7.85 -4.12
N LEU A 219 6.04 8.33 -4.33
CA LEU A 219 6.52 9.52 -3.62
C LEU A 219 5.76 10.79 -4.06
N ALA A 220 5.37 10.90 -5.33
CA ALA A 220 4.46 11.95 -5.79
C ALA A 220 3.10 11.88 -5.09
N ALA A 221 2.53 10.67 -4.97
CA ALA A 221 1.30 10.47 -4.23
C ALA A 221 1.46 10.88 -2.77
N ILE A 222 2.50 10.42 -2.06
CA ILE A 222 2.77 10.84 -0.67
C ILE A 222 2.93 12.36 -0.58
N GLY A 223 3.68 12.97 -1.50
CA GLY A 223 3.87 14.42 -1.56
C GLY A 223 2.57 15.21 -1.70
N ALA A 224 1.58 14.69 -2.43
CA ALA A 224 0.25 15.30 -2.51
C ALA A 224 -0.51 15.30 -1.16
N TRP A 225 -0.21 14.33 -0.29
CA TRP A 225 -0.86 14.20 1.03
C TRP A 225 -0.15 14.94 2.15
N VAL A 226 1.19 15.02 2.10
CA VAL A 226 2.02 15.62 3.18
C VAL A 226 2.59 16.99 2.85
N GLY A 227 2.56 17.38 1.57
CA GLY A 227 3.22 18.58 1.07
C GLY A 227 4.73 18.40 0.87
N TRP A 228 5.37 19.39 0.24
CA TRP A 228 6.78 19.30 -0.14
C TRP A 228 7.76 19.37 1.05
N SER A 229 7.40 20.07 2.12
CA SER A 229 8.29 20.28 3.28
C SER A 229 8.63 18.99 4.03
N LEU A 230 7.71 18.01 4.01
CA LEU A 230 7.89 16.71 4.66
C LEU A 230 8.54 15.65 3.74
N LEU A 231 8.69 15.91 2.44
CA LEU A 231 9.32 14.97 1.51
C LEU A 231 10.76 14.58 1.88
N PRO A 232 11.66 15.51 2.27
CA PRO A 232 13.01 15.13 2.70
C PRO A 232 13.00 14.14 3.87
N PHE A 233 12.09 14.35 4.84
CA PHE A 233 11.91 13.43 5.95
C PHE A 233 11.46 12.03 5.49
N VAL A 234 10.48 11.97 4.58
CA VAL A 234 9.99 10.69 4.01
C VAL A 234 11.12 9.95 3.29
N VAL A 235 11.89 10.63 2.44
CA VAL A 235 13.00 10.03 1.68
C VAL A 235 14.11 9.57 2.63
N LEU A 236 14.46 10.37 3.64
CA LEU A 236 15.48 10.01 4.61
C LEU A 236 15.07 8.79 5.44
N LEU A 237 13.85 8.78 5.98
CA LEU A 237 13.36 7.69 6.83
C LEU A 237 13.25 6.39 6.02
N SER A 238 12.70 6.45 4.81
CA SER A 238 12.57 5.28 3.93
C SER A 238 13.94 4.73 3.50
N SER A 239 14.88 5.59 3.09
CA SER A 239 16.23 5.15 2.70
C SER A 239 17.03 4.60 3.88
N PHE A 240 16.89 5.17 5.08
CA PHE A 240 17.56 4.68 6.29
C PHE A 240 17.08 3.29 6.68
N VAL A 241 15.75 3.09 6.81
CA VAL A 241 15.19 1.78 7.16
C VAL A 241 15.46 0.76 6.04
N GLY A 242 15.30 1.19 4.78
CA GLY A 242 15.58 0.36 3.62
C GLY A 242 17.04 -0.09 3.55
N ALA A 243 18.00 0.79 3.85
CA ALA A 243 19.42 0.45 3.89
C ALA A 243 19.73 -0.55 5.01
N ILE A 244 19.17 -0.37 6.21
CA ILE A 244 19.35 -1.31 7.33
C ILE A 244 18.82 -2.69 6.93
N CYS A 245 17.58 -2.77 6.44
CA CYS A 245 16.98 -4.04 6.01
C CYS A 245 17.75 -4.67 4.85
N GLY A 246 18.16 -3.89 3.86
CA GLY A 246 18.97 -4.34 2.72
C GLY A 246 20.31 -4.92 3.15
N ILE A 247 21.02 -4.25 4.07
CA ILE A 247 22.30 -4.75 4.61
C ILE A 247 22.10 -6.05 5.39
N ILE A 248 21.03 -6.16 6.20
CA ILE A 248 20.71 -7.41 6.92
C ILE A 248 20.42 -8.55 5.94
N MET A 249 19.67 -8.28 4.87
CA MET A 249 19.37 -9.26 3.84
C MET A 249 20.63 -9.72 3.09
N LEU A 250 21.51 -8.79 2.71
CA LEU A 250 22.79 -9.11 2.06
C LEU A 250 23.73 -9.93 2.97
N ARG A 251 23.66 -9.74 4.29
CA ARG A 251 24.47 -10.53 5.24
C ARG A 251 23.91 -11.92 5.51
N THR A 252 22.61 -12.11 5.34
CA THR A 252 21.91 -13.38 5.64
C THR A 252 21.74 -14.26 4.41
N LYS A 253 21.64 -13.67 3.22
CA LYS A 253 21.64 -14.37 1.93
C LYS A 253 23.01 -14.14 1.28
N GLY A 254 23.84 -15.19 1.19
CA GLY A 254 25.21 -15.10 0.67
C GLY A 254 25.35 -14.46 -0.71
N GLU A 255 26.60 -14.14 -1.09
CA GLU A 255 27.04 -13.21 -2.15
C GLU A 255 26.47 -13.40 -3.57
N ASP A 256 25.76 -14.48 -3.88
CA ASP A 256 25.42 -14.86 -5.26
C ASP A 256 23.94 -14.64 -5.65
N GLN A 257 23.12 -14.07 -4.75
CA GLN A 257 21.75 -13.66 -5.08
C GLN A 257 21.66 -12.15 -5.16
N GLN A 258 21.59 -11.61 -6.38
CA GLN A 258 21.02 -10.28 -6.63
C GLN A 258 19.52 -10.35 -6.28
N THR A 259 19.19 -10.36 -4.99
CA THR A 259 17.80 -10.33 -4.57
C THR A 259 17.25 -8.95 -4.92
N PRO A 260 16.25 -8.87 -5.80
CA PRO A 260 15.68 -7.58 -6.12
C PRO A 260 15.02 -7.01 -4.87
N PHE A 261 15.16 -5.69 -4.68
CA PHE A 261 14.81 -4.99 -3.45
C PHE A 261 13.62 -4.08 -3.70
N SER A 262 12.51 -4.33 -3.01
CA SER A 262 11.27 -3.55 -3.07
C SER A 262 11.38 -2.32 -2.17
N PHE A 263 11.58 -1.13 -2.75
CA PHE A 263 11.71 0.13 -1.99
C PHE A 263 10.35 0.72 -1.57
N GLY A 264 9.29 0.43 -2.32
CA GLY A 264 7.93 0.92 -2.10
C GLY A 264 7.39 0.75 -0.67
N PRO A 265 7.57 -0.41 0.01
CA PRO A 265 7.19 -0.61 1.40
C PRO A 265 7.74 0.43 2.35
N TYR A 266 9.01 0.81 2.20
CA TYR A 266 9.65 1.76 3.08
C TYR A 266 9.14 3.18 2.82
N LEU A 267 8.88 3.53 1.56
CA LEU A 267 8.20 4.78 1.20
C LEU A 267 6.79 4.85 1.78
N ALA A 268 6.01 3.78 1.65
CA ALA A 268 4.64 3.72 2.17
C ALA A 268 4.59 3.89 3.69
N VAL A 269 5.47 3.20 4.42
CA VAL A 269 5.56 3.32 5.89
C VAL A 269 6.03 4.72 6.30
N ALA A 270 7.09 5.25 5.68
CA ALA A 270 7.58 6.58 5.99
C ALA A 270 6.56 7.68 5.66
N GLY A 271 5.86 7.56 4.54
CA GLY A 271 4.77 8.45 4.13
C GLY A 271 3.60 8.41 5.12
N TRP A 272 3.19 7.22 5.56
CA TRP A 272 2.13 7.08 6.56
C TRP A 272 2.50 7.70 7.91
N ILE A 273 3.76 7.51 8.36
CA ILE A 273 4.30 8.18 9.55
C ILE A 273 4.29 9.70 9.37
N ALA A 274 4.69 10.21 8.20
CA ALA A 274 4.69 11.64 7.91
C ALA A 274 3.28 12.25 7.89
N ILE A 275 2.26 11.53 7.41
CA ILE A 275 0.87 11.99 7.43
C ILE A 275 0.38 12.21 8.86
N LEU A 276 0.70 11.29 9.78
CA LEU A 276 0.18 11.33 11.16
C LEU A 276 1.00 12.20 12.11
N TRP A 277 2.33 12.15 11.98
CA TRP A 277 3.25 12.79 12.94
C TRP A 277 4.27 13.73 12.28
N GLY A 278 4.24 13.91 10.97
CA GLY A 278 5.25 14.70 10.27
C GLY A 278 5.34 16.15 10.76
N GLN A 279 4.21 16.82 10.96
CA GLN A 279 4.19 18.21 11.46
C GLN A 279 4.74 18.34 12.89
N PRO A 280 4.29 17.55 13.89
CA PRO A 280 4.93 17.54 15.21
C PRO A 280 6.43 17.23 15.18
N ILE A 281 6.87 16.27 14.36
CA ILE A 281 8.28 15.89 14.23
C ILE A 281 9.09 17.03 13.63
N LEU A 282 8.59 17.66 12.56
CA LEU A 282 9.24 18.78 11.90
C LEU A 282 9.36 19.98 12.86
N HIS A 283 8.28 20.30 13.58
CA HIS A 283 8.29 21.38 14.57
C HIS A 283 9.28 21.09 15.69
N TRP A 284 9.33 19.86 16.21
CA TRP A 284 10.31 19.47 17.23
C TRP A 284 11.75 19.62 16.73
N TYR A 285 12.02 19.18 15.49
CA TYR A 285 13.35 19.30 14.88
C TYR A 285 13.78 20.76 14.71
N VAL A 286 12.90 21.61 14.16
CA VAL A 286 13.18 23.03 13.93
C VAL A 286 13.37 23.76 15.27
N SER A 287 12.48 23.56 16.23
CA SER A 287 12.56 24.26 17.53
C SER A 287 13.75 23.81 18.38
N SER A 288 14.09 22.51 18.39
CA SER A 288 15.16 21.98 19.24
C SER A 288 16.56 22.21 18.67
N TYR A 289 16.73 22.19 17.34
CA TYR A 289 18.05 22.26 16.71
C TYR A 289 18.31 23.56 15.95
N LEU A 290 17.29 24.19 15.36
CA LEU A 290 17.44 25.45 14.63
C LEU A 290 17.03 26.67 15.46
N GLY A 291 16.35 26.46 16.60
CA GLY A 291 16.02 27.52 17.56
C GLY A 291 14.95 28.50 17.09
N PHE A 292 14.09 28.10 16.16
CA PHE A 292 12.93 28.86 15.70
C PHE A 292 11.64 28.44 16.41
#